data_AF-A0A2S5GDM9-F1
#
_entry.id   AF-A0A2S5GDM9-F1
#
_cell.length_a   1.000
_cell.length_b   1.000
_cell.length_c   1.000
_cell.angle_alpha   90.00
_cell.angle_beta   90.00
_cell.angle_gamma   90.00
#
_symmetry.space_group_name_H-M   'P 1'
#
loop_
_entity.id
_entity.type
_entity.pdbx_description
1 polymer ?
#
loop_
_entity_poly.entity_id
_entity_poly.type
_entity_poly.pdbx_seq_one_letter_code
_entity_poly.pdbx_strand_id
1 'polypeptide(L)'
;MFHNWLSFFKKDTKTFRERTLLSLSEMGYLQKKWAYKHPLSPLSQEEKKVVLEIDNVTNSLNQNNLTRTKSYLDLYLRHPELHWSFLAHMVSRNAGWNMTDLKGSLVNGLLSAKQVSLFFGFLEKANHLIFQDAFPQLLLYEKSKIEKKDYSYLLPHFHISCFMIPIWQLFLKNSQSMKEVLTVSLIINEQHLLEEQVMKNEFYKKNIIGSFTFQLQELLGLTHILFPHKTPHDIQLSGLTVQQFSHVNSRVEIGKQLYLQLFHHIKEGAVSFAESTEHTGSRADYYPDFFSAVKSSSKIYSPALPAVWPDLHHSNTPNKDWFEGSSKVIQFYSLSKRPELNMMTVKHLANLVKLSGLHDLQQLIPSEKQAY
;
A
#
# COMPACT_ATOMS: atom_id res chain seq x y z
N MET A 1 34.47 -15.91 -24.28
CA MET A 1 35.08 -15.76 -22.94
C MET A 1 34.50 -14.51 -22.30
N PHE A 2 33.41 -14.69 -21.57
CA PHE A 2 32.63 -13.64 -20.91
C PHE A 2 33.18 -13.42 -19.50
N HIS A 3 34.15 -12.53 -19.33
CA HIS A 3 34.57 -12.01 -18.02
C HIS A 3 34.95 -10.54 -18.24
N ASN A 4 34.13 -9.62 -17.68
CA ASN A 4 34.40 -8.19 -17.38
C ASN A 4 33.17 -7.25 -17.47
N TRP A 5 31.95 -7.77 -17.34
CA TRP A 5 30.74 -6.94 -17.17
C TRP A 5 30.12 -7.08 -15.77
N LEU A 6 30.97 -7.29 -14.76
CA LEU A 6 30.60 -7.46 -13.34
C LEU A 6 31.16 -6.36 -12.42
N SER A 7 31.80 -5.31 -12.94
CA SER A 7 32.40 -4.24 -12.11
C SER A 7 31.57 -2.96 -11.96
N PHE A 8 30.35 -2.88 -12.52
CA PHE A 8 29.48 -1.69 -12.35
C PHE A 8 28.42 -1.82 -11.25
N PHE A 9 28.34 -2.96 -10.56
CA PHE A 9 27.53 -3.10 -9.35
C PHE A 9 28.41 -3.04 -8.11
N LYS A 10 29.12 -1.91 -7.94
CA LYS A 10 29.42 -1.48 -6.57
C LYS A 10 28.07 -1.07 -5.99
N LYS A 11 27.51 -1.97 -5.19
CA LYS A 11 26.42 -1.68 -4.26
C LYS A 11 26.84 -0.41 -3.53
N ASP A 12 26.24 0.72 -3.89
CA ASP A 12 26.39 1.95 -3.13
C ASP A 12 25.61 1.71 -1.85
N THR A 13 26.20 0.95 -0.93
CA THR A 13 25.75 0.87 0.45
C THR A 13 26.13 2.22 1.06
N LYS A 14 25.38 3.26 0.69
CA LYS A 14 25.15 4.37 1.61
C LYS A 14 24.60 3.68 2.86
N THR A 15 25.44 3.52 3.86
CA THR A 15 25.06 3.11 5.21
C THR A 15 24.19 4.23 5.75
N PHE A 16 22.92 4.25 5.34
CA PHE A 16 21.92 5.08 5.95
C PHE A 16 21.94 4.72 7.42
N ARG A 17 22.33 5.67 8.27
CA ARG A 17 22.32 5.45 9.71
C ARG A 17 20.87 5.17 10.09
N GLU A 18 20.58 3.95 10.52
CA GLU A 18 19.25 3.59 10.98
C GLU A 18 19.01 4.12 12.40
N ARG A 19 17.74 4.37 12.73
CA ARG A 19 17.27 4.59 14.09
C ARG A 19 16.32 3.47 14.48
N THR A 20 16.49 2.94 15.67
CA THR A 20 15.55 1.99 16.27
C THR A 20 14.26 2.72 16.63
N LEU A 21 13.11 2.08 16.40
CA LEU A 21 11.79 2.65 16.70
C LEU A 21 11.31 2.38 18.12
N LEU A 22 11.79 1.29 18.71
CA LEU A 22 11.39 0.82 20.03
C LEU A 22 12.54 1.02 21.02
N SER A 23 12.22 1.53 22.20
CA SER A 23 13.12 1.45 23.35
C SER A 23 13.30 0.00 23.81
N LEU A 24 14.33 -0.24 24.63
CA LEU A 24 14.57 -1.56 25.22
C LEU A 24 13.38 -2.06 26.06
N SER A 25 12.70 -1.16 26.77
CA SER A 25 11.52 -1.51 27.58
C SER A 25 10.31 -1.87 26.72
N GLU A 26 10.04 -1.11 25.65
CA GLU A 26 8.95 -1.42 24.71
C GLU A 26 9.21 -2.72 23.95
N MET A 27 10.44 -2.94 23.49
CA MET A 27 10.82 -4.19 22.84
C MET A 27 10.67 -5.39 23.80
N GLY A 28 11.12 -5.25 25.05
CA GLY A 28 10.94 -6.28 26.08
C GLY A 28 9.47 -6.56 26.39
N TYR A 29 8.62 -5.53 26.41
CA TYR A 29 7.17 -5.67 26.54
C TYR A 29 6.57 -6.49 25.39
N LEU A 30 6.92 -6.16 24.14
CA LEU A 30 6.41 -6.86 22.97
C LEU A 30 6.86 -8.32 22.92
N GLN A 31 8.15 -8.59 23.13
CA GLN A 31 8.69 -9.95 23.18
C GLN A 31 7.99 -10.79 24.25
N LYS A 32 7.79 -10.22 25.45
CA LYS A 32 7.05 -10.88 26.52
C LYS A 32 5.63 -11.20 26.08
N LYS A 33 4.89 -10.24 25.49
CA LYS A 33 3.50 -10.44 25.06
C LYS A 33 3.34 -11.39 23.87
N TRP A 34 4.30 -11.42 22.96
CA TRP A 34 4.35 -12.34 21.82
C TRP A 34 4.70 -13.78 22.22
N ALA A 35 5.36 -13.98 23.36
CA ALA A 35 5.62 -15.32 23.88
C ALA A 35 4.38 -16.01 24.48
N TYR A 36 3.37 -15.23 24.89
CA TYR A 36 2.10 -15.78 25.38
C TYR A 36 1.19 -16.15 24.22
N LYS A 37 0.53 -17.30 24.32
CA LYS A 37 -0.58 -17.64 23.44
C LYS A 37 -1.78 -16.75 23.77
N HIS A 38 -2.45 -16.27 22.73
CA HIS A 38 -3.70 -15.51 22.84
C HIS A 38 -4.86 -16.43 22.44
N PRO A 39 -5.38 -17.27 23.35
CA PRO A 39 -6.50 -18.14 23.02
C PRO A 39 -7.74 -17.28 22.73
N LEU A 40 -8.55 -17.74 21.77
CA LEU A 40 -9.83 -17.11 21.45
C LEU A 40 -10.73 -17.18 22.70
N SER A 41 -11.05 -16.03 23.28
CA SER A 41 -11.90 -15.96 24.46
C SER A 41 -13.38 -15.87 24.04
N PRO A 42 -14.32 -16.47 24.80
CA PRO A 42 -15.73 -16.28 24.53
C PRO A 42 -16.13 -14.80 24.64
N LEU A 43 -16.92 -14.32 23.69
CA LEU A 43 -17.43 -12.95 23.68
C LEU A 43 -18.65 -12.79 24.60
N SER A 44 -18.65 -11.72 25.41
CA SER A 44 -19.86 -11.15 26.01
C SER A 44 -20.84 -10.65 24.96
N GLN A 45 -22.08 -10.33 25.34
CA GLN A 45 -23.09 -9.82 24.39
C GLN A 45 -22.69 -8.46 23.83
N GLU A 46 -22.10 -7.61 24.67
CA GLU A 46 -21.57 -6.31 24.29
C GLU A 46 -20.43 -6.46 23.27
N GLU A 47 -19.49 -7.38 23.49
CA GLU A 47 -18.38 -7.60 22.56
C GLU A 47 -18.85 -8.24 21.25
N LYS A 48 -19.85 -9.13 21.27
CA LYS A 48 -20.47 -9.64 20.03
C LYS A 48 -21.04 -8.50 19.19
N LYS A 49 -21.67 -7.52 19.82
CA LYS A 49 -22.19 -6.34 19.13
C LYS A 49 -21.06 -5.51 18.52
N VAL A 50 -19.96 -5.30 19.26
CA VAL A 50 -18.76 -4.60 18.75
C VAL A 50 -18.20 -5.30 17.51
N VAL A 51 -18.00 -6.62 17.58
CA VAL A 51 -17.46 -7.40 16.47
C VAL A 51 -18.39 -7.35 15.26
N LEU A 52 -19.68 -7.60 15.46
CA LEU A 52 -20.67 -7.59 14.39
C LEU A 52 -20.79 -6.21 13.71
N GLU A 53 -20.75 -5.12 14.48
CA GLU A 53 -20.77 -3.75 13.95
C GLU A 53 -19.57 -3.50 13.04
N ILE A 54 -18.36 -3.82 13.51
CA ILE A 54 -17.12 -3.63 12.75
C ILE A 54 -17.07 -4.52 11.51
N ASP A 55 -17.51 -5.78 11.60
CA ASP A 55 -17.58 -6.70 10.46
C ASP A 55 -18.54 -6.17 9.40
N ASN A 56 -19.74 -5.72 9.79
CA ASN A 56 -20.72 -5.19 8.85
C ASN A 56 -20.18 -3.95 8.12
N VAL A 57 -19.56 -3.02 8.84
CA VAL A 57 -18.95 -1.83 8.24
C VAL A 57 -17.82 -2.24 7.30
N THR A 58 -16.91 -3.11 7.75
CA THR A 58 -15.78 -3.58 6.94
C THR A 58 -16.26 -4.23 5.64
N ASN A 59 -17.21 -5.17 5.72
CA ASN A 59 -17.73 -5.87 4.55
C ASN A 59 -18.47 -4.93 3.59
N SER A 60 -19.21 -3.94 4.11
CA SER A 60 -19.90 -2.95 3.28
C SER A 60 -18.95 -2.03 2.50
N LEU A 61 -17.75 -1.77 3.05
CA LEU A 61 -16.75 -0.88 2.44
C LEU A 61 -15.69 -1.66 1.63
N ASN A 62 -15.60 -2.97 1.80
CA ASN A 62 -14.68 -3.85 1.05
C ASN A 62 -15.24 -4.31 -0.31
N GLN A 63 -15.97 -3.45 -1.01
CA GLN A 63 -16.61 -3.75 -2.31
C GLN A 63 -15.61 -3.74 -3.46
N ASN A 64 -14.85 -2.64 -3.61
CA ASN A 64 -13.87 -2.47 -4.67
C ASN A 64 -12.75 -1.51 -4.24
N ASN A 65 -11.81 -1.23 -5.14
CA ASN A 65 -10.67 -0.36 -4.84
C ASN A 65 -11.10 1.06 -4.44
N LEU A 66 -12.18 1.61 -5.01
CA LEU A 66 -12.61 2.98 -4.72
C LEU A 66 -13.13 3.11 -3.29
N THR A 67 -14.06 2.24 -2.89
CA THR A 67 -14.68 2.27 -1.56
C THR A 67 -13.63 2.07 -0.47
N ARG A 68 -12.71 1.13 -0.67
CA ARG A 68 -11.58 0.87 0.24
C ARG A 68 -10.66 2.07 0.36
N THR A 69 -10.22 2.60 -0.78
CA THR A 69 -9.29 3.73 -0.84
C THR A 69 -9.87 4.96 -0.15
N LYS A 70 -11.14 5.27 -0.40
CA LYS A 70 -11.85 6.36 0.28
C LYS A 70 -11.96 6.15 1.79
N SER A 71 -12.30 4.93 2.22
CA SER A 71 -12.47 4.61 3.65
C SER A 71 -11.19 4.85 4.46
N TYR A 72 -10.02 4.59 3.88
CA TYR A 72 -8.74 4.93 4.50
C TYR A 72 -8.53 6.44 4.68
N LEU A 73 -8.86 7.25 3.67
CA LEU A 73 -8.76 8.71 3.80
C LEU A 73 -9.72 9.24 4.86
N ASP A 74 -10.99 8.83 4.79
CA ASP A 74 -12.03 9.29 5.71
C ASP A 74 -11.70 8.94 7.17
N LEU A 75 -11.04 7.81 7.42
CA LEU A 75 -10.57 7.44 8.76
C LEU A 75 -9.35 8.23 9.21
N TYR A 76 -8.38 8.45 8.32
CA TYR A 76 -7.21 9.28 8.63
C TYR A 76 -7.57 10.72 8.97
N LEU A 77 -8.49 11.33 8.23
CA LEU A 77 -8.93 12.72 8.49
C LEU A 77 -9.57 12.85 9.88
N ARG A 78 -10.23 11.80 10.39
CA ARG A 78 -10.78 11.76 11.75
C ARG A 78 -9.73 11.43 12.82
N HIS A 79 -8.73 10.61 12.48
CA HIS A 79 -7.64 10.20 13.39
C HIS A 79 -6.26 10.34 12.72
N PRO A 80 -5.69 11.56 12.63
CA PRO A 80 -4.43 11.80 11.92
C PRO A 80 -3.20 11.11 12.53
N GLU A 81 -3.33 10.49 13.71
CA GLU A 81 -2.33 9.61 14.28
C GLU A 81 -2.22 8.23 13.59
N LEU A 82 -3.25 7.80 12.86
CA LEU A 82 -3.27 6.54 12.10
C LEU A 82 -2.54 6.70 10.77
N HIS A 83 -1.23 6.94 10.83
CA HIS A 83 -0.39 7.20 9.67
C HIS A 83 -0.52 6.12 8.57
N TRP A 84 -0.58 4.84 8.96
CA TRP A 84 -0.79 3.74 8.02
C TRP A 84 -2.06 3.89 7.20
N SER A 85 -3.14 4.45 7.76
CA SER A 85 -4.40 4.63 7.03
C SER A 85 -4.20 5.57 5.83
N PHE A 86 -3.54 6.71 6.02
CA PHE A 86 -3.24 7.60 4.89
C PHE A 86 -2.22 7.01 3.91
N LEU A 87 -1.23 6.27 4.41
CA LEU A 87 -0.30 5.54 3.55
C LEU A 87 -1.05 4.54 2.66
N ALA A 88 -1.97 3.76 3.23
CA ALA A 88 -2.79 2.80 2.52
C ALA A 88 -3.70 3.49 1.49
N HIS A 89 -4.27 4.66 1.81
CA HIS A 89 -4.98 5.48 0.83
C HIS A 89 -4.09 5.79 -0.38
N MET A 90 -2.94 6.42 -0.17
CA MET A 90 -2.05 6.86 -1.26
C MET A 90 -1.49 5.69 -2.08
N VAL A 91 -1.16 4.56 -1.44
CA VAL A 91 -0.71 3.35 -2.13
C VAL A 91 -1.88 2.70 -2.90
N SER A 92 -3.09 2.64 -2.34
CA SER A 92 -4.23 2.01 -3.00
C SER A 92 -4.73 2.80 -4.21
N ARG A 93 -4.48 4.12 -4.28
CA ARG A 93 -4.69 4.88 -5.51
C ARG A 93 -3.86 4.34 -6.68
N ASN A 94 -2.61 3.93 -6.40
CA ASN A 94 -1.76 3.28 -7.39
C ASN A 94 -2.26 1.87 -7.75
N ALA A 95 -2.93 1.16 -6.85
CA ALA A 95 -3.57 -0.10 -7.22
C ALA A 95 -4.74 0.14 -8.19
N GLY A 96 -5.53 1.21 -7.96
CA GLY A 96 -6.66 1.58 -8.80
C GLY A 96 -6.28 1.80 -10.26
N TRP A 97 -5.27 2.65 -10.54
CA TRP A 97 -4.84 2.87 -11.92
C TRP A 97 -4.18 1.66 -12.56
N ASN A 98 -3.60 0.76 -11.77
CA ASN A 98 -2.96 -0.45 -12.28
C ASN A 98 -4.04 -1.42 -12.75
N MET A 99 -5.19 -1.44 -12.06
CA MET A 99 -6.37 -2.21 -12.46
C MET A 99 -7.00 -1.64 -13.73
N THR A 100 -7.19 -0.32 -13.83
CA THR A 100 -7.85 0.29 -15.00
C THR A 100 -6.95 0.33 -16.24
N ASP A 101 -5.63 0.50 -16.05
CA ASP A 101 -4.65 0.50 -17.14
C ASP A 101 -4.70 -0.80 -17.95
N LEU A 102 -5.03 -1.95 -17.33
CA LEU A 102 -5.23 -3.23 -18.04
C LEU A 102 -6.27 -3.15 -19.18
N LYS A 103 -7.18 -2.16 -19.14
CA LYS A 103 -8.17 -1.85 -20.17
C LYS A 103 -8.00 -0.43 -20.75
N GLY A 104 -6.94 0.28 -20.37
CA GLY A 104 -6.56 1.58 -20.88
C GLY A 104 -5.67 1.49 -22.12
N SER A 105 -5.48 2.61 -22.82
CA SER A 105 -4.73 2.64 -24.09
C SER A 105 -3.23 2.34 -23.94
N LEU A 106 -2.64 2.51 -22.74
CA LEU A 106 -1.21 2.26 -22.51
C LEU A 106 -0.85 0.76 -22.59
N VAL A 107 -1.77 -0.11 -22.18
CA VAL A 107 -1.51 -1.56 -22.04
C VAL A 107 -2.29 -2.37 -23.07
N ASN A 108 -3.34 -1.77 -23.67
CA ASN A 108 -4.20 -2.47 -24.60
C ASN A 108 -3.40 -3.10 -25.75
N GLY A 109 -3.56 -4.41 -25.95
CA GLY A 109 -2.84 -5.20 -26.97
C GLY A 109 -1.54 -5.86 -26.50
N LEU A 110 -1.00 -5.50 -25.32
CA LEU A 110 0.20 -6.17 -24.77
C LEU A 110 -0.11 -7.48 -24.05
N LEU A 111 -1.35 -7.64 -23.56
CA LEU A 111 -1.81 -8.81 -22.81
C LEU A 111 -3.06 -9.40 -23.47
N SER A 112 -3.16 -10.74 -23.45
CA SER A 112 -4.41 -11.42 -23.86
C SER A 112 -5.54 -11.13 -22.87
N ALA A 113 -6.79 -11.26 -23.32
CA ALA A 113 -7.98 -11.06 -22.47
C ALA A 113 -7.94 -11.95 -21.21
N LYS A 114 -7.44 -13.18 -21.33
CA LYS A 114 -7.24 -14.10 -20.19
C LYS A 114 -6.22 -13.55 -19.20
N GLN A 115 -5.07 -13.06 -19.67
CA GLN A 115 -4.05 -12.46 -18.81
C GLN A 115 -4.61 -11.22 -18.11
N VAL A 116 -5.28 -10.32 -18.83
CA VAL A 116 -5.92 -9.12 -18.26
C VAL A 116 -6.87 -9.49 -17.11
N SER A 117 -7.74 -10.49 -17.31
CA SER A 117 -8.65 -10.96 -16.25
C SER A 117 -7.91 -11.56 -15.05
N LEU A 118 -6.82 -12.31 -15.28
CA LEU A 118 -6.02 -12.90 -14.20
C LEU A 118 -5.28 -11.83 -13.40
N PHE A 119 -4.69 -10.84 -14.06
CA PHE A 119 -4.00 -9.72 -13.42
C PHE A 119 -4.95 -8.87 -12.59
N PHE A 120 -6.12 -8.54 -13.15
CA PHE A 120 -7.14 -7.83 -12.40
C PHE A 120 -7.56 -8.62 -11.14
N GLY A 121 -7.88 -9.90 -11.29
CA GLY A 121 -8.26 -10.75 -10.15
C GLY A 121 -7.18 -10.85 -9.07
N PHE A 122 -5.90 -10.89 -9.46
CA PHE A 122 -4.78 -10.88 -8.52
C PHE A 122 -4.65 -9.56 -7.76
N LEU A 123 -4.66 -8.43 -8.47
CA LEU A 123 -4.61 -7.11 -7.84
C LEU A 123 -5.80 -6.89 -6.90
N GLU A 124 -7.00 -7.26 -7.36
CA GLU A 124 -8.24 -7.10 -6.61
C GLU A 124 -8.25 -8.00 -5.36
N LYS A 125 -7.85 -9.28 -5.48
CA LYS A 125 -7.75 -10.19 -4.34
C LYS A 125 -6.76 -9.68 -3.29
N ALA A 126 -5.58 -9.21 -3.72
CA ALA A 126 -4.59 -8.67 -2.79
C ALA A 126 -5.14 -7.45 -2.02
N ASN A 127 -5.72 -6.47 -2.73
CA ASN A 127 -6.29 -5.27 -2.10
C ASN A 127 -7.48 -5.59 -1.18
N HIS A 128 -8.33 -6.53 -1.57
CA HIS A 128 -9.44 -7.01 -0.75
C HIS A 128 -8.94 -7.64 0.56
N LEU A 129 -7.92 -8.51 0.50
CA LEU A 129 -7.36 -9.17 1.69
C LEU A 129 -6.67 -8.17 2.64
N ILE A 130 -5.92 -7.21 2.09
CA ILE A 130 -5.30 -6.13 2.89
C ILE A 130 -6.37 -5.38 3.68
N PHE A 131 -7.46 -4.98 3.01
CA PHE A 131 -8.52 -4.21 3.67
C PHE A 131 -9.29 -5.04 4.69
N GLN A 132 -9.57 -6.31 4.37
CA GLN A 132 -10.24 -7.23 5.29
C GLN A 132 -9.46 -7.45 6.58
N ASP A 133 -8.13 -7.41 6.53
CA ASP A 133 -7.27 -7.54 7.71
C ASP A 133 -7.06 -6.19 8.42
N ALA A 134 -6.69 -5.14 7.69
CA ALA A 134 -6.21 -3.91 8.31
C ALA A 134 -7.35 -3.01 8.80
N PHE A 135 -8.39 -2.80 7.98
CA PHE A 135 -9.46 -1.84 8.27
C PHE A 135 -10.24 -2.13 9.57
N PRO A 136 -10.64 -3.38 9.90
CA PRO A 136 -11.31 -3.65 11.17
C PRO A 136 -10.41 -3.35 12.38
N GLN A 137 -9.08 -3.45 12.27
CA GLN A 137 -8.16 -3.03 13.35
C GLN A 137 -8.27 -1.53 13.63
N LEU A 138 -8.33 -0.74 12.56
CA LEU A 138 -8.40 0.71 12.65
C LEU A 138 -9.77 1.15 13.24
N LEU A 139 -10.86 0.49 12.86
CA LEU A 139 -12.18 0.72 13.45
C LEU A 139 -12.23 0.30 14.93
N LEU A 140 -11.60 -0.83 15.28
CA LEU A 140 -11.51 -1.29 16.66
C LEU A 140 -10.72 -0.30 17.53
N TYR A 141 -9.66 0.28 16.99
CA TYR A 141 -8.94 1.38 17.64
C TYR A 141 -9.81 2.61 17.84
N GLU A 142 -10.51 3.08 16.80
CA GLU A 142 -11.41 4.23 16.90
C GLU A 142 -12.45 4.01 18.02
N LYS A 143 -13.09 2.83 18.04
CA LYS A 143 -14.06 2.47 19.07
C LYS A 143 -13.44 2.39 20.47
N SER A 144 -12.24 1.80 20.58
CA SER A 144 -11.48 1.76 21.83
C SER A 144 -11.17 3.15 22.39
N LYS A 145 -10.80 4.08 21.50
CA LYS A 145 -10.51 5.48 21.84
C LYS A 145 -11.76 6.23 22.30
N ILE A 146 -12.89 6.06 21.61
CA ILE A 146 -14.17 6.70 21.95
C ILE A 146 -14.68 6.19 23.30
N GLU A 147 -14.68 4.88 23.50
CA GLU A 147 -15.22 4.24 24.71
C GLU A 147 -14.21 4.21 25.87
N LYS A 148 -12.97 4.66 25.65
CA LYS A 148 -11.86 4.62 26.62
C LYS A 148 -11.63 3.22 27.20
N LYS A 149 -11.80 2.19 26.36
CA LYS A 149 -11.64 0.78 26.71
C LYS A 149 -10.75 0.12 25.67
N ASP A 150 -9.77 -0.65 26.12
CA ASP A 150 -8.89 -1.40 25.21
C ASP A 150 -9.63 -2.63 24.67
N TYR A 151 -10.00 -2.61 23.39
CA TYR A 151 -10.59 -3.77 22.71
C TYR A 151 -9.60 -4.59 21.89
N SER A 152 -8.27 -4.36 22.00
CA SER A 152 -7.26 -5.02 21.16
C SER A 152 -7.29 -6.56 21.27
N TYR A 153 -7.81 -7.10 22.38
CA TYR A 153 -7.99 -8.55 22.55
C TYR A 153 -9.09 -9.15 21.65
N LEU A 154 -9.93 -8.33 21.02
CA LEU A 154 -10.96 -8.77 20.07
C LEU A 154 -10.40 -9.01 18.66
N LEU A 155 -9.17 -8.58 18.35
CA LEU A 155 -8.54 -8.74 17.04
C LEU A 155 -8.62 -10.17 16.45
N PRO A 156 -8.39 -11.25 17.23
CA PRO A 156 -8.52 -12.62 16.72
C PRO A 156 -9.91 -12.98 16.18
N HIS A 157 -10.99 -12.32 16.63
CA HIS A 157 -12.34 -12.56 16.13
C HIS A 157 -12.54 -12.04 14.70
N PHE A 158 -11.65 -11.16 14.24
CA PHE A 158 -11.58 -10.69 12.86
C PHE A 158 -10.51 -11.45 12.04
N HIS A 159 -9.98 -12.56 12.58
CA HIS A 159 -8.89 -13.34 11.99
C HIS A 159 -7.55 -12.59 11.85
N ILE A 160 -7.36 -11.53 12.64
CA ILE A 160 -6.14 -10.73 12.62
C ILE A 160 -5.08 -11.39 13.49
N SER A 161 -3.82 -11.36 13.03
CA SER A 161 -2.70 -11.99 13.72
C SER A 161 -2.53 -11.48 15.15
N CYS A 162 -2.25 -12.39 16.09
CA CYS A 162 -1.95 -12.04 17.46
C CYS A 162 -0.70 -11.16 17.60
N PHE A 163 0.12 -11.07 16.55
CA PHE A 163 1.20 -10.09 16.41
C PHE A 163 0.74 -8.66 16.72
N MET A 164 -0.45 -8.28 16.25
CA MET A 164 -0.95 -6.91 16.34
C MET A 164 -1.51 -6.54 17.71
N ILE A 165 -1.92 -7.51 18.54
CA ILE A 165 -2.54 -7.26 19.85
C ILE A 165 -1.67 -6.38 20.75
N PRO A 166 -0.42 -6.75 21.10
CA PRO A 166 0.38 -5.92 22.00
C PRO A 166 0.85 -4.62 21.35
N ILE A 167 0.88 -4.52 20.01
CA ILE A 167 1.18 -3.27 19.30
C ILE A 167 0.05 -2.26 19.50
N TRP A 168 -1.20 -2.66 19.30
CA TRP A 168 -2.36 -1.80 19.55
C TRP A 168 -2.45 -1.38 21.02
N GLN A 169 -2.11 -2.28 21.95
CA GLN A 169 -2.02 -1.96 23.38
C GLN A 169 -0.96 -0.89 23.69
N LEU A 170 0.19 -0.89 22.99
CA LEU A 170 1.18 0.19 23.13
C LEU A 170 0.67 1.49 22.52
N PHE A 171 0.09 1.42 21.33
CA PHE A 171 -0.43 2.59 20.62
C PHE A 171 -1.56 3.29 21.37
N LEU A 172 -2.49 2.54 21.99
CA LEU A 172 -3.55 3.11 22.82
C LEU A 172 -3.03 3.87 24.04
N LYS A 173 -1.86 3.49 24.59
CA LYS A 173 -1.25 4.18 25.74
C LYS A 173 -0.59 5.49 25.35
N ASN A 174 0.05 5.54 24.19
CA ASN A 174 0.75 6.74 23.71
C ASN A 174 0.73 6.81 22.18
N SER A 175 -0.41 7.21 21.62
CA SER A 175 -0.59 7.21 20.16
C SER A 175 0.37 8.16 19.46
N GLN A 176 0.73 9.28 20.09
CA GLN A 176 1.58 10.29 19.47
C GLN A 176 3.02 9.79 19.27
N SER A 177 3.61 9.10 20.25
CA SER A 177 4.98 8.56 20.12
C SER A 177 5.02 7.25 19.34
N MET A 178 3.92 6.51 19.26
CA MET A 178 3.87 5.15 18.69
C MET A 178 3.39 5.09 17.24
N LYS A 179 3.12 6.21 16.55
CA LYS A 179 2.61 6.22 15.16
C LYS A 179 3.50 5.44 14.19
N GLU A 180 4.81 5.59 14.33
CA GLU A 180 5.78 4.93 13.45
C GLU A 180 5.86 3.44 13.75
N VAL A 181 5.85 3.07 15.03
CA VAL A 181 5.82 1.67 15.48
C VAL A 181 4.57 1.01 14.93
N LEU A 182 3.38 1.58 15.16
CA LEU A 182 2.11 1.05 14.65
C LEU A 182 2.15 0.91 13.12
N THR A 183 2.64 1.93 12.41
CA THR A 183 2.67 1.91 10.94
C THR A 183 3.58 0.82 10.41
N VAL A 184 4.78 0.68 10.98
CA VAL A 184 5.71 -0.39 10.60
C VAL A 184 5.14 -1.77 10.96
N SER A 185 4.47 -1.91 12.11
CA SER A 185 3.80 -3.17 12.46
C SER A 185 2.68 -3.52 11.49
N LEU A 186 1.82 -2.57 11.11
CA LEU A 186 0.77 -2.82 10.11
C LEU A 186 1.37 -3.21 8.74
N ILE A 187 2.48 -2.58 8.32
CA ILE A 187 3.22 -2.99 7.11
C ILE A 187 3.72 -4.43 7.25
N ILE A 188 4.34 -4.79 8.38
CA ILE A 188 4.83 -6.16 8.62
C ILE A 188 3.66 -7.16 8.55
N ASN A 189 2.55 -6.87 9.25
CA ASN A 189 1.37 -7.73 9.27
C ASN A 189 0.80 -7.95 7.86
N GLU A 190 0.60 -6.87 7.11
CA GLU A 190 0.11 -6.90 5.74
C GLU A 190 1.00 -7.74 4.83
N GLN A 191 2.31 -7.52 4.87
CA GLN A 191 3.23 -8.20 3.95
C GLN A 191 3.37 -9.69 4.24
N HIS A 192 3.27 -10.11 5.50
CA HIS A 192 3.22 -11.51 5.89
C HIS A 192 1.88 -12.17 5.57
N LEU A 193 0.76 -11.47 5.76
CA LEU A 193 -0.57 -11.93 5.34
C LEU A 193 -0.59 -12.23 3.83
N LEU A 194 -0.10 -11.29 3.02
CA LEU A 194 0.01 -11.46 1.57
C LEU A 194 0.96 -12.58 1.17
N GLU A 195 2.05 -12.77 1.91
CA GLU A 195 2.99 -13.86 1.66
C GLU A 195 2.27 -15.22 1.73
N GLU A 196 1.50 -15.46 2.80
CA GLU A 196 0.80 -16.73 2.98
C GLU A 196 -0.38 -16.91 2.03
N GLN A 197 -1.18 -15.86 1.81
CA GLN A 197 -2.46 -15.99 1.10
C GLN A 197 -2.36 -15.78 -0.41
N VAL A 198 -1.41 -14.97 -0.86
CA VAL A 198 -1.31 -14.53 -2.26
C VAL A 198 -0.02 -15.02 -2.89
N MET A 199 1.14 -14.71 -2.29
CA MET A 199 2.43 -15.00 -2.90
C MET A 199 2.76 -16.50 -2.91
N LYS A 200 2.36 -17.23 -1.87
CA LYS A 200 2.53 -18.68 -1.79
C LYS A 200 1.49 -19.48 -2.56
N ASN A 201 0.40 -18.87 -3.00
CA ASN A 201 -0.67 -19.56 -3.71
C ASN A 201 -0.17 -20.11 -5.06
N GLU A 202 -0.28 -21.42 -5.27
CA GLU A 202 0.25 -22.11 -6.45
C GLU A 202 -0.41 -21.66 -7.76
N PHE A 203 -1.69 -21.28 -7.72
CA PHE A 203 -2.36 -20.72 -8.89
C PHE A 203 -1.73 -19.38 -9.30
N TYR A 204 -1.51 -18.46 -8.35
CA TYR A 204 -0.90 -17.16 -8.66
C TYR A 204 0.59 -17.27 -9.01
N LYS A 205 1.34 -18.13 -8.31
CA LYS A 205 2.73 -18.42 -8.66
C LYS A 205 2.89 -18.85 -10.10
N LYS A 206 2.10 -19.86 -10.52
CA LYS A 206 2.18 -20.44 -11.86
C LYS A 206 1.69 -19.50 -12.95
N ASN A 207 0.56 -18.82 -12.73
CA ASN A 207 -0.12 -18.09 -13.79
C ASN A 207 0.25 -16.61 -13.87
N ILE A 208 0.81 -16.03 -12.81
CA ILE A 208 1.06 -14.59 -12.69
C ILE A 208 2.49 -14.31 -12.28
N ILE A 209 2.93 -14.72 -11.08
CA ILE A 209 4.23 -14.30 -10.53
C ILE A 209 5.39 -14.84 -11.38
N GLY A 210 5.32 -16.09 -11.83
CA GLY A 210 6.36 -16.69 -12.66
C GLY A 210 6.33 -16.25 -14.13
N SER A 211 5.18 -15.79 -14.63
CA SER A 211 4.99 -15.37 -16.03
C SER A 211 5.15 -13.86 -16.24
N PHE A 212 5.04 -13.07 -15.17
CA PHE A 212 5.06 -11.61 -15.19
C PHE A 212 6.43 -11.07 -14.84
N THR A 213 7.35 -11.17 -15.80
CA THR A 213 8.72 -10.70 -15.63
C THR A 213 8.76 -9.21 -15.26
N PHE A 214 9.82 -8.81 -14.56
CA PHE A 214 10.05 -7.40 -14.22
C PHE A 214 10.02 -6.49 -15.46
N GLN A 215 10.55 -6.96 -16.60
CA GLN A 215 10.53 -6.23 -17.87
C GLN A 215 9.12 -5.97 -18.37
N LEU A 216 8.21 -6.94 -18.21
CA LEU A 216 6.80 -6.76 -18.55
C LEU A 216 6.10 -5.81 -17.57
N GLN A 217 6.41 -5.88 -16.27
CA GLN A 217 5.90 -4.91 -15.29
C GLN A 217 6.36 -3.48 -15.58
N GLU A 218 7.63 -3.32 -15.96
CA GLU A 218 8.23 -2.03 -16.31
C GLU A 218 7.62 -1.50 -17.61
N LEU A 219 7.44 -2.36 -18.62
CA LEU A 219 6.74 -2.03 -19.86
C LEU A 219 5.30 -1.59 -19.61
N LEU A 220 4.64 -2.14 -18.59
CA LEU A 220 3.27 -1.78 -18.23
C LEU A 220 3.19 -0.57 -17.27
N GLY A 221 4.33 0.01 -16.88
CA GLY A 221 4.38 1.14 -15.95
C GLY A 221 3.97 0.79 -14.51
N LEU A 222 3.87 -0.49 -14.17
CA LEU A 222 3.36 -0.99 -12.88
C LEU A 222 4.42 -1.02 -11.78
N THR A 223 5.67 -0.70 -12.12
CA THR A 223 6.80 -0.69 -11.17
C THR A 223 6.90 0.59 -10.35
N HIS A 224 6.13 1.64 -10.69
CA HIS A 224 6.14 2.89 -9.94
C HIS A 224 5.02 2.93 -8.90
N ILE A 225 5.38 3.25 -7.66
CA ILE A 225 4.42 3.65 -6.62
C ILE A 225 4.63 5.14 -6.39
N LEU A 226 3.59 5.94 -6.69
CA LEU A 226 3.66 7.39 -6.82
C LEU A 226 2.64 8.07 -5.92
N PHE A 227 3.10 9.08 -5.20
CA PHE A 227 2.33 9.94 -4.32
C PHE A 227 2.24 11.33 -4.93
N PRO A 228 1.08 11.70 -5.48
CA PRO A 228 0.81 13.06 -5.89
C PRO A 228 0.70 13.95 -4.67
N HIS A 229 1.31 15.12 -4.75
CA HIS A 229 1.21 16.15 -3.73
C HIS A 229 1.18 17.52 -4.38
N LYS A 230 0.37 18.42 -3.81
CA LYS A 230 0.33 19.82 -4.23
C LYS A 230 1.58 20.55 -3.76
N THR A 231 2.12 21.38 -4.64
CA THR A 231 3.11 22.42 -4.35
C THR A 231 2.43 23.79 -4.55
N PRO A 232 3.11 24.91 -4.25
CA PRO A 232 2.58 26.24 -4.56
C PRO A 232 2.28 26.50 -6.05
N HIS A 233 2.89 25.73 -6.96
CA HIS A 233 2.84 25.99 -8.40
C HIS A 233 2.12 24.90 -9.19
N ASP A 234 2.20 23.64 -8.76
CA ASP A 234 1.76 22.49 -9.53
C ASP A 234 1.50 21.25 -8.64
N ILE A 235 1.13 20.14 -9.29
CA ILE A 235 1.09 18.81 -8.67
C ILE A 235 2.38 18.09 -9.04
N GLN A 236 3.13 17.64 -8.04
CA GLN A 236 4.33 16.84 -8.24
C GLN A 236 4.12 15.41 -7.75
N LEU A 237 4.88 14.48 -8.31
CA LEU A 237 4.91 13.09 -7.88
C LEU A 237 6.23 12.80 -7.18
N SER A 238 6.12 12.23 -5.99
CA SER A 238 7.22 11.58 -5.29
C SER A 238 6.92 10.11 -5.11
N GLY A 239 7.92 9.26 -4.93
CA GLY A 239 7.65 7.83 -4.74
C GLY A 239 8.85 6.95 -5.02
N LEU A 240 8.59 5.70 -5.39
CA LEU A 240 9.64 4.70 -5.60
C LEU A 240 9.43 3.93 -6.90
N THR A 241 10.53 3.50 -7.50
CA THR A 241 10.53 2.40 -8.47
C THR A 241 10.77 1.10 -7.69
N VAL A 242 9.79 0.21 -7.70
CA VAL A 242 9.86 -1.08 -7.02
C VAL A 242 10.59 -2.09 -7.88
N GLN A 243 11.63 -2.70 -7.31
CA GLN A 243 12.36 -3.84 -7.85
C GLN A 243 12.27 -4.99 -6.84
N GLN A 244 12.23 -6.25 -7.30
CA GLN A 244 12.26 -7.46 -6.45
C GLN A 244 11.10 -7.57 -5.42
N PHE A 245 9.85 -7.52 -5.90
CA PHE A 245 8.64 -7.64 -5.07
C PHE A 245 8.37 -9.05 -4.52
N SER A 246 9.11 -10.08 -4.98
CA SER A 246 8.86 -11.47 -4.60
C SER A 246 9.17 -11.81 -3.14
N HIS A 247 10.11 -11.10 -2.50
CA HIS A 247 10.53 -11.39 -1.13
C HIS A 247 9.83 -10.51 -0.10
N VAL A 248 9.26 -11.13 0.94
CA VAL A 248 8.55 -10.43 2.02
C VAL A 248 9.38 -9.32 2.68
N ASN A 249 10.66 -9.58 2.98
CA ASN A 249 11.55 -8.58 3.59
C ASN A 249 11.70 -7.34 2.68
N SER A 250 11.86 -7.55 1.37
CA SER A 250 11.96 -6.44 0.41
C SER A 250 10.67 -5.62 0.38
N ARG A 251 9.51 -6.27 0.44
CA ARG A 251 8.21 -5.57 0.48
C ARG A 251 8.02 -4.77 1.77
N VAL A 252 8.45 -5.31 2.92
CA VAL A 252 8.43 -4.56 4.19
C VAL A 252 9.30 -3.31 4.11
N GLU A 253 10.52 -3.42 3.56
CA GLU A 253 11.40 -2.25 3.38
C GLU A 253 10.84 -1.23 2.38
N ILE A 254 10.23 -1.68 1.28
CA ILE A 254 9.52 -0.78 0.35
C ILE A 254 8.41 -0.02 1.08
N GLY A 255 7.58 -0.70 1.87
CA GLY A 255 6.53 -0.08 2.66
C GLY A 255 7.07 0.99 3.63
N LYS A 256 8.17 0.68 4.32
CA LYS A 256 8.87 1.63 5.21
C LYS A 256 9.42 2.83 4.46
N GLN A 257 10.00 2.63 3.27
CA GLN A 257 10.48 3.74 2.45
C GLN A 257 9.34 4.62 1.97
N LEU A 258 8.22 4.04 1.50
CA LEU A 258 7.02 4.79 1.12
C LEU A 258 6.46 5.59 2.30
N TYR A 259 6.39 4.98 3.48
CA TYR A 259 6.00 5.69 4.70
C TYR A 259 6.86 6.94 4.94
N LEU A 260 8.19 6.80 4.85
CA LEU A 260 9.12 7.92 5.03
C LEU A 260 8.98 8.97 3.92
N GLN A 261 8.82 8.58 2.66
CA GLN A 261 8.54 9.53 1.55
C GLN A 261 7.32 10.38 1.89
N LEU A 262 6.22 9.74 2.29
CA LEU A 262 4.95 10.41 2.53
C LEU A 262 5.00 11.30 3.77
N PHE A 263 5.40 10.76 4.92
CA PHE A 263 5.22 11.45 6.20
C PHE A 263 6.37 12.36 6.62
N HIS A 264 7.57 12.21 6.06
CA HIS A 264 8.67 13.14 6.36
C HIS A 264 8.74 14.33 5.40
N HIS A 265 8.25 14.20 4.16
CA HIS A 265 8.54 15.18 3.11
C HIS A 265 7.31 15.86 2.53
N ILE A 266 6.25 15.11 2.23
CA ILE A 266 5.18 15.59 1.34
C ILE A 266 3.77 15.50 1.95
N LYS A 267 3.67 15.20 3.24
CA LYS A 267 2.40 14.88 3.92
C LYS A 267 1.32 15.92 3.65
N GLU A 268 1.62 17.20 3.93
CA GLU A 268 0.64 18.28 3.84
C GLU A 268 0.14 18.46 2.39
N GLY A 269 1.06 18.44 1.42
CA GLY A 269 0.72 18.53 0.00
C GLY A 269 -0.04 17.30 -0.51
N ALA A 270 0.28 16.11 -0.01
CA ALA A 270 -0.40 14.87 -0.34
C ALA A 270 -1.82 14.82 0.23
N VAL A 271 -2.01 15.25 1.49
CA VAL A 271 -3.34 15.37 2.10
C VAL A 271 -4.19 16.36 1.30
N SER A 272 -3.65 17.54 1.02
CA SER A 272 -4.36 18.57 0.24
C SER A 272 -4.73 18.10 -1.17
N PHE A 273 -3.89 17.26 -1.80
CA PHE A 273 -4.23 16.60 -3.05
C PHE A 273 -5.38 15.60 -2.86
N ALA A 274 -5.25 14.69 -1.89
CA ALA A 274 -6.22 13.63 -1.65
C ALA A 274 -7.63 14.17 -1.32
N GLU A 275 -7.71 15.28 -0.58
CA GLU A 275 -8.98 15.92 -0.23
C GLU A 275 -9.65 16.63 -1.42
N SER A 276 -8.88 17.20 -2.36
CA SER A 276 -9.44 17.91 -3.50
C SER A 276 -9.66 17.05 -4.74
N THR A 277 -9.05 15.88 -4.78
CA THR A 277 -9.00 15.04 -5.97
C THR A 277 -9.58 13.68 -5.64
N GLU A 278 -10.83 13.47 -6.06
CA GLU A 278 -11.51 12.18 -5.91
C GLU A 278 -10.72 11.06 -6.57
N HIS A 279 -10.74 9.86 -5.97
CA HIS A 279 -10.10 8.68 -6.54
C HIS A 279 -11.08 7.95 -7.44
N THR A 280 -10.79 7.90 -8.73
CA THR A 280 -11.60 7.18 -9.73
C THR A 280 -10.93 5.89 -10.19
N GLY A 281 -9.69 5.66 -9.79
CA GLY A 281 -8.84 4.60 -10.33
C GLY A 281 -8.27 4.95 -11.70
N SER A 282 -8.44 6.16 -12.22
CA SER A 282 -7.86 6.61 -13.49
C SER A 282 -6.52 7.32 -13.29
N ARG A 283 -5.63 7.29 -14.29
CA ARG A 283 -4.47 8.19 -14.36
C ARG A 283 -4.85 9.66 -14.53
N ALA A 284 -6.06 9.93 -14.99
CA ALA A 284 -6.59 11.29 -15.09
C ALA A 284 -6.69 11.98 -13.72
N ASP A 285 -6.78 11.21 -12.63
CA ASP A 285 -6.74 11.75 -11.27
C ASP A 285 -5.42 12.52 -11.00
N TYR A 286 -4.31 12.05 -11.58
CA TYR A 286 -2.97 12.60 -11.30
C TYR A 286 -2.56 13.59 -12.39
N TYR A 287 -2.94 13.31 -13.64
CA TYR A 287 -2.52 14.04 -14.83
C TYR A 287 -3.67 14.21 -15.83
N PRO A 288 -4.66 15.07 -15.53
CA PRO A 288 -5.82 15.27 -16.38
C PRO A 288 -5.46 15.87 -17.74
N ASP A 289 -4.29 16.49 -17.90
CA ASP A 289 -3.83 17.05 -19.18
C ASP A 289 -3.40 15.96 -20.17
N PHE A 290 -2.88 14.84 -19.67
CA PHE A 290 -2.39 13.72 -20.50
C PHE A 290 -3.40 12.59 -20.63
N PHE A 291 -4.22 12.38 -19.58
CA PHE A 291 -5.14 11.26 -19.49
C PHE A 291 -6.59 11.72 -19.46
N SER A 292 -7.46 10.86 -19.98
CA SER A 292 -8.90 11.07 -19.92
C SER A 292 -9.62 9.76 -19.64
N ALA A 293 -10.62 9.81 -18.75
CA ALA A 293 -11.54 8.72 -18.48
C ALA A 293 -12.48 8.42 -19.68
N VAL A 294 -12.60 9.37 -20.61
CA VAL A 294 -13.37 9.23 -21.85
C VAL A 294 -12.42 9.20 -23.03
N LYS A 295 -12.67 8.30 -23.99
CA LYS A 295 -11.86 8.21 -25.21
C LYS A 295 -11.89 9.54 -25.97
N SER A 296 -10.71 10.03 -26.33
CA SER A 296 -10.52 11.26 -27.12
C SER A 296 -9.32 11.09 -28.04
N SER A 297 -9.22 11.92 -29.08
CA SER A 297 -8.07 11.92 -29.99
C SER A 297 -6.84 12.62 -29.41
N SER A 298 -7.00 13.46 -28.38
CA SER A 298 -5.93 14.33 -27.85
C SER A 298 -5.32 13.85 -26.53
N LYS A 299 -5.96 12.90 -25.83
CA LYS A 299 -5.49 12.40 -24.52
C LYS A 299 -5.48 10.87 -24.50
N ILE A 300 -4.56 10.32 -23.71
CA ILE A 300 -4.45 8.89 -23.50
C ILE A 300 -5.65 8.40 -22.70
N TYR A 301 -6.37 7.41 -23.23
CA TYR A 301 -7.51 6.85 -22.54
C TYR A 301 -7.08 6.03 -21.31
N SER A 302 -7.52 6.45 -20.13
CA SER A 302 -7.35 5.76 -18.84
C SER A 302 -8.71 5.76 -18.14
N PRO A 303 -9.49 4.67 -18.23
CA PRO A 303 -10.87 4.65 -17.73
C PRO A 303 -10.95 4.76 -16.21
N ALA A 304 -12.12 5.18 -15.70
CA ALA A 304 -12.47 5.01 -14.30
C ALA A 304 -12.83 3.54 -14.00
N LEU A 305 -12.58 3.08 -12.76
CA LEU A 305 -12.76 1.68 -12.37
C LEU A 305 -14.15 1.10 -12.70
N PRO A 306 -15.28 1.76 -12.35
CA PRO A 306 -16.62 1.18 -12.55
C PRO A 306 -17.01 1.03 -14.02
N ALA A 307 -16.35 1.78 -14.91
CA ALA A 307 -16.60 1.70 -16.35
C ALA A 307 -16.02 0.43 -16.98
N VAL A 308 -15.06 -0.21 -16.31
CA VAL A 308 -14.28 -1.31 -16.91
C VAL A 308 -14.22 -2.57 -16.05
N TRP A 309 -14.53 -2.50 -14.76
CA TRP A 309 -14.51 -3.64 -13.86
C TRP A 309 -15.76 -3.68 -12.98
N PRO A 310 -16.48 -4.82 -12.92
CA PRO A 310 -17.51 -5.01 -11.92
C PRO A 310 -16.89 -5.30 -10.55
N ASP A 311 -17.68 -5.13 -9.50
CA ASP A 311 -17.30 -5.61 -8.17
C ASP A 311 -17.15 -7.14 -8.19
N LEU A 312 -16.09 -7.63 -7.54
CA LEU A 312 -15.85 -9.06 -7.42
C LEU A 312 -16.27 -9.56 -6.04
N HIS A 313 -17.00 -10.67 -6.02
CA HIS A 313 -17.22 -11.41 -4.80
C HIS A 313 -15.99 -12.22 -4.44
N HIS A 314 -15.54 -12.08 -3.19
CA HIS A 314 -14.41 -12.80 -2.66
C HIS A 314 -14.90 -13.82 -1.63
N SER A 315 -14.42 -15.05 -1.72
CA SER A 315 -14.60 -16.01 -0.63
C SER A 315 -13.66 -15.69 0.52
N ASN A 316 -14.21 -15.67 1.73
CA ASN A 316 -13.44 -15.64 2.96
C ASN A 316 -12.81 -17.02 3.15
N THR A 317 -11.48 -17.07 3.14
CA THR A 317 -10.76 -18.30 3.51
C THR A 317 -10.07 -18.00 4.83
N PRO A 318 -10.59 -18.51 5.96
CA PRO A 318 -9.90 -18.37 7.24
C PRO A 318 -8.50 -18.97 7.10
N ASN A 319 -7.48 -18.18 7.42
CA ASN A 319 -6.10 -18.68 7.39
C ASN A 319 -5.54 -18.78 8.81
N LYS A 320 -4.56 -19.66 8.96
CA LYS A 320 -3.77 -19.80 10.17
C LYS A 320 -3.00 -18.49 10.41
N ASP A 321 -2.88 -18.11 11.69
CA ASP A 321 -2.02 -17.00 12.09
C ASP A 321 -0.58 -17.24 11.59
N TRP A 322 -0.03 -16.26 10.86
CA TRP A 322 1.32 -16.31 10.29
C TRP A 322 2.41 -16.10 11.35
N PHE A 323 2.07 -15.52 12.50
CA PHE A 323 3.04 -15.09 13.49
C PHE A 323 3.49 -16.27 14.37
N GLU A 324 4.74 -16.68 14.17
CA GLU A 324 5.35 -17.82 14.88
C GLU A 324 6.33 -17.40 16.00
N GLY A 325 6.66 -16.11 16.09
CA GLY A 325 7.58 -15.59 17.09
C GLY A 325 8.34 -14.34 16.66
N SER A 326 8.96 -13.68 17.64
CA SER A 326 9.54 -12.34 17.47
C SER A 326 10.79 -12.29 16.60
N SER A 327 11.55 -13.39 16.46
CA SER A 327 12.83 -13.42 15.74
C SER A 327 12.71 -12.99 14.28
N LYS A 328 11.56 -13.25 13.64
CA LYS A 328 11.31 -12.89 12.23
C LYS A 328 10.98 -11.41 12.02
N VAL A 329 10.55 -10.70 13.06
CA VAL A 329 9.97 -9.34 12.94
C VAL A 329 10.81 -8.25 13.60
N ILE A 330 11.62 -8.58 14.61
CA ILE A 330 12.39 -7.59 15.40
C ILE A 330 13.29 -6.74 14.51
N GLN A 331 13.91 -7.35 13.50
CA GLN A 331 14.84 -6.66 12.58
C GLN A 331 14.20 -5.50 11.81
N PHE A 332 12.87 -5.46 11.68
CA PHE A 332 12.18 -4.44 10.89
C PHE A 332 11.91 -3.15 11.67
N TYR A 333 12.08 -3.14 13.00
CA TYR A 333 11.81 -1.97 13.86
C TYR A 333 12.95 -0.94 13.84
N SER A 334 13.39 -0.59 12.64
CA SER A 334 14.31 0.50 12.36
C SER A 334 13.83 1.32 11.18
N LEU A 335 14.13 2.61 11.14
CA LEU A 335 13.91 3.47 9.96
C LEU A 335 15.19 4.22 9.62
N SER A 336 15.30 4.69 8.37
CA SER A 336 16.39 5.59 7.99
C SER A 336 16.31 6.89 8.82
N LYS A 337 17.45 7.35 9.36
CA LYS A 337 17.53 8.65 10.04
C LYS A 337 17.37 9.84 9.11
N ARG A 338 17.69 9.66 7.83
CA ARG A 338 17.68 10.71 6.80
C ARG A 338 17.06 10.13 5.54
N PRO A 339 15.72 10.01 5.47
CA PRO A 339 15.08 9.63 4.23
C PRO A 339 15.30 10.74 3.19
N GLU A 340 15.81 10.39 2.02
CA GLU A 340 15.89 11.31 0.88
C GLU A 340 14.52 11.29 0.17
N LEU A 341 13.97 12.46 -0.19
CA LEU A 341 12.79 12.55 -1.04
C LEU A 341 13.16 12.15 -2.47
N ASN A 342 12.40 11.25 -3.07
CA ASN A 342 12.62 10.84 -4.44
C ASN A 342 11.54 11.43 -5.34
N MET A 343 11.91 12.52 -6.02
CA MET A 343 11.07 13.19 -7.01
C MET A 343 10.95 12.33 -8.27
N MET A 344 9.72 11.99 -8.64
CA MET A 344 9.43 11.02 -9.69
C MET A 344 8.72 11.63 -10.89
N THR A 345 8.26 12.89 -10.85
CA THR A 345 7.49 13.55 -11.92
C THR A 345 8.16 13.38 -13.30
N VAL A 346 9.39 13.89 -13.46
CA VAL A 346 10.10 13.88 -14.75
C VAL A 346 10.36 12.45 -15.22
N LYS A 347 10.87 11.60 -14.33
CA LYS A 347 11.17 10.19 -14.62
C LYS A 347 9.91 9.42 -15.06
N HIS A 348 8.80 9.64 -14.38
CA HIS A 348 7.55 8.95 -14.69
C HIS A 348 6.96 9.42 -16.02
N LEU A 349 6.93 10.74 -16.27
CA LEU A 349 6.46 11.29 -17.54
C LEU A 349 7.33 10.83 -18.72
N ALA A 350 8.66 10.83 -18.57
CA ALA A 350 9.57 10.32 -19.60
C ALA A 350 9.29 8.84 -19.94
N ASN A 351 8.98 8.01 -18.93
CA ASN A 351 8.58 6.62 -19.16
C ASN A 351 7.23 6.53 -19.89
N LEU A 352 6.24 7.37 -19.55
CA LEU A 352 4.95 7.39 -20.24
C LEU A 352 5.07 7.79 -21.72
N VAL A 353 5.92 8.76 -22.04
CA VAL A 353 6.21 9.14 -23.44
C VAL A 353 6.81 7.96 -24.20
N LYS A 354 7.76 7.25 -23.59
CA LYS A 354 8.36 6.05 -24.18
C LYS A 354 7.34 4.94 -24.44
N LEU A 355 6.38 4.76 -23.53
CA LEU A 355 5.35 3.72 -23.64
C LEU A 355 4.24 4.05 -24.64
N SER A 356 3.85 5.31 -24.75
CA SER A 356 2.76 5.74 -25.64
C SER A 356 3.17 5.87 -27.11
N GLY A 357 4.48 5.94 -27.41
CA GLY A 357 4.98 6.16 -28.78
C GLY A 357 4.63 7.55 -29.35
N LEU A 358 4.06 8.44 -28.53
CA LEU A 358 3.66 9.79 -28.90
C LEU A 358 4.85 10.74 -28.72
N HIS A 359 5.63 10.95 -29.79
CA HIS A 359 6.74 11.91 -29.81
C HIS A 359 6.30 13.34 -29.46
N ASP A 360 5.04 13.70 -29.73
CA ASP A 360 4.48 15.03 -29.46
C ASP A 360 4.35 15.38 -27.97
N LEU A 361 4.40 14.38 -27.08
CA LEU A 361 4.36 14.60 -25.62
C LEU A 361 5.71 15.05 -25.04
N GLN A 362 6.82 14.97 -25.81
CA GLN A 362 8.14 15.43 -25.36
C GLN A 362 8.16 16.93 -25.04
N GLN A 363 7.32 17.73 -25.72
CA GLN A 363 7.23 19.18 -25.51
C GLN A 363 6.56 19.57 -24.19
N LEU A 364 5.90 18.62 -23.52
CA LEU A 364 5.18 18.83 -22.26
C LEU A 364 5.96 18.34 -21.03
N ILE A 365 7.13 17.73 -21.21
CA ILE A 365 8.02 17.37 -20.10
C ILE A 365 8.64 18.66 -19.55
N PRO A 366 8.43 19.01 -18.27
CA PRO A 366 9.06 20.19 -17.68
C PRO A 366 10.58 20.11 -17.84
N SER A 367 11.22 21.15 -18.39
CA SER A 367 12.67 21.18 -18.49
C SER A 367 13.28 21.22 -17.09
N GLU A 368 14.32 20.41 -16.82
CA GLU A 368 15.02 20.35 -15.52
C GLU A 368 15.55 21.71 -15.01
N LYS A 369 15.53 22.76 -15.84
CA LYS A 369 16.00 24.11 -15.50
C LYS A 369 15.00 24.98 -14.72
N GLN A 370 13.80 24.51 -14.39
CA GLN A 370 12.80 25.28 -13.62
C GLN A 370 12.58 24.77 -12.18
N ALA A 371 13.34 23.76 -11.74
CA ALA A 371 13.30 23.25 -10.37
C ALA A 371 14.61 23.59 -9.63
N TYR A 372 14.80 24.85 -9.27
CA TYR A 372 15.79 25.29 -8.28
C TYR A 372 15.19 26.36 -7.38
#